data_AF-A0A7S4M7M5-F1
#
_entry.id   AF-A0A7S4M7M5-F1
#
_cell.length_a   1.000
_cell.length_b   1.000
_cell.length_c   1.000
_cell.angle_alpha   90.00
_cell.angle_beta   90.00
_cell.angle_gamma   90.00
#
_symmetry.space_group_name_H-M   'P 1'
#
loop_
_entity.id
_entity.type
_entity.pdbx_description
1 polymer ?
#
loop_
_entity_poly.entity_id
_entity_poly.type
_entity_poly.pdbx_seq_one_letter_code
_entity_poly.pdbx_strand_id
1 'polypeptide(L)'
;VMEKLEGITAAAALRRWENGEAIDVFDKKTRLQLYLGYAHMILTNNFCQVDPHPGNFMDIGGGNVALLDFGQCSSLSEEQCERWKNFISLLPTADKNDTKDLIQRAFLE
;
A
#
# COMPACT_ATOMS: atom_id res chain seq x y z
N VAL A 1 -18.66 14.50 -3.38
CA VAL A 1 -18.08 15.29 -2.27
C VAL A 1 -17.58 14.29 -1.24
N MET A 2 -16.33 14.39 -0.83
CA MET A 2 -15.75 13.52 0.20
C MET A 2 -15.96 14.14 1.59
N GLU A 3 -15.98 13.29 2.62
CA GLU A 3 -15.98 13.73 4.01
C GLU A 3 -14.69 14.53 4.31
N LYS A 4 -14.82 15.60 5.10
CA LYS A 4 -13.65 16.36 5.55
C LYS A 4 -13.00 15.61 6.72
N LEU A 5 -11.72 15.30 6.57
CA LEU A 5 -10.90 14.68 7.61
C LEU A 5 -9.90 15.69 8.17
N GLU A 6 -9.58 15.55 9.45
CA GLU A 6 -8.57 16.34 10.16
C GLU A 6 -7.43 15.41 10.58
N GLY A 7 -6.19 15.85 10.37
CA GLY A 7 -5.04 15.00 10.62
C GLY A 7 -3.73 15.51 10.03
N ILE A 8 -2.69 14.69 10.10
CA ILE A 8 -1.37 15.00 9.55
C ILE A 8 -1.09 14.05 8.39
N THR A 9 -0.85 14.60 7.19
CA THR A 9 -0.47 13.79 6.04
C THR A 9 0.95 13.24 6.19
N ALA A 10 1.25 12.10 5.57
CA ALA A 10 2.62 11.57 5.57
C ALA A 10 3.60 12.57 4.91
N ALA A 11 3.18 13.28 3.86
CA ALA A 11 3.96 14.38 3.29
C ALA A 11 4.24 15.52 4.28
N ALA A 12 3.27 15.90 5.12
CA ALA A 12 3.49 16.89 6.16
C ALA A 12 4.42 16.38 7.27
N ALA A 13 4.27 15.12 7.67
CA ALA A 13 5.16 14.48 8.64
C ALA A 13 6.61 14.44 8.14
N LEU A 14 6.83 14.07 6.87
CA LEU A 14 8.16 14.06 6.24
C LEU A 14 8.81 15.45 6.24
N ARG A 15 8.08 16.50 5.86
CA ARG A 15 8.60 17.88 5.89
C ARG A 15 9.01 18.34 7.29
N ARG A 16 8.25 17.95 8.33
CA ARG A 16 8.60 18.27 9.71
C ARG A 16 9.87 17.54 10.14
N TRP A 17 10.01 16.29 9.73
CA TRP A 17 11.23 15.52 9.96
C TRP A 17 12.45 16.12 9.26
N GLU A 18 12.30 16.57 8.01
CA GLU A 18 13.35 17.31 7.28
C GLU A 18 13.78 18.59 7.99
N ASN A 19 12.88 19.24 8.74
CA ASN A 19 13.17 20.42 9.56
C ASN A 19 13.74 20.09 10.95
N GLY A 20 14.04 18.81 11.23
CA GLY A 20 14.65 18.36 12.48
C GLY A 20 13.66 18.04 13.60
N GLU A 21 12.36 17.99 13.32
CA GLU A 21 11.36 17.58 14.31
C GLU A 21 11.34 16.05 14.49
N ALA A 22 11.37 15.59 15.74
CA ALA A 22 11.19 14.17 16.08
C ALA A 22 9.70 13.82 16.18
N ILE A 23 9.07 13.55 15.03
CA ILE A 23 7.66 13.18 14.94
C ILE A 23 7.47 11.80 14.29
N ASP A 24 6.79 10.88 14.98
CA ASP A 24 6.30 9.62 14.41
C ASP A 24 4.77 9.57 14.59
N VAL A 25 4.04 10.10 13.60
CA VAL A 25 2.57 10.01 13.56
C VAL A 25 2.08 8.75 12.84
N PHE A 26 2.97 8.05 12.14
CA PHE A 26 2.68 6.77 11.49
C PHE A 26 3.37 5.66 12.25
N ASP A 27 2.95 5.42 13.49
CA ASP A 27 3.57 4.40 14.35
C ASP A 27 3.47 2.98 13.75
N LYS A 28 3.99 1.98 14.49
CA LYS A 28 3.97 0.58 14.04
C LYS A 28 2.55 0.07 13.72
N LYS A 29 1.54 0.48 14.48
CA LYS A 29 0.15 0.05 14.29
C LYS A 29 -0.43 0.70 13.03
N THR A 30 -0.22 2.00 12.88
CA THR A 30 -0.67 2.80 11.74
C THR A 30 -0.05 2.30 10.42
N ARG A 31 1.25 2.00 10.40
CA ARG A 31 1.93 1.38 9.24
C ARG A 31 1.37 0.01 8.91
N LEU A 32 1.11 -0.83 9.92
CA LEU A 32 0.50 -2.15 9.70
C LEU A 32 -0.90 -2.04 9.11
N GLN A 33 -1.73 -1.10 9.57
CA GLN A 33 -3.04 -0.88 8.98
C GLN A 33 -2.96 -0.46 7.51
N LEU A 34 -1.99 0.40 7.16
CA LEU A 34 -1.77 0.78 5.77
C LEU A 34 -1.43 -0.45 4.90
N TYR A 35 -0.50 -1.30 5.35
CA TYR A 35 -0.13 -2.52 4.63
C TYR A 35 -1.31 -3.48 4.50
N LEU A 36 -2.09 -3.67 5.57
CA LEU A 36 -3.28 -4.53 5.54
C LEU A 36 -4.37 -3.96 4.62
N GLY A 37 -4.55 -2.64 4.58
CA GLY A 37 -5.47 -1.97 3.66
C GLY A 37 -5.12 -2.25 2.20
N TYR A 38 -3.85 -2.10 1.82
CA TYR A 38 -3.38 -2.43 0.47
C TYR A 38 -3.49 -3.92 0.16
N ALA A 39 -3.12 -4.79 1.10
CA ALA A 39 -3.27 -6.23 0.92
C ALA A 39 -4.74 -6.60 0.72
N HIS A 40 -5.68 -5.98 1.45
CA HIS A 40 -7.10 -6.22 1.29
C HIS A 40 -7.60 -5.76 -0.08
N MET A 41 -7.22 -4.55 -0.52
CA MET A 41 -7.52 -4.04 -1.86
C MET A 41 -7.12 -5.06 -2.94
N ILE A 42 -5.87 -5.54 -2.91
CA ILE A 42 -5.31 -6.42 -3.95
C ILE A 42 -5.87 -7.84 -3.85
N LEU A 43 -5.83 -8.44 -2.66
CA LEU A 43 -6.09 -9.88 -2.47
C LEU A 43 -7.57 -10.21 -2.29
N THR A 44 -8.39 -9.25 -1.88
CA THR A 44 -9.82 -9.45 -1.61
C THR A 44 -10.71 -8.70 -2.59
N ASN A 45 -10.34 -7.47 -2.99
CA ASN A 45 -11.21 -6.61 -3.79
C ASN A 45 -10.82 -6.52 -5.28
N ASN A 46 -9.74 -7.22 -5.69
CA ASN A 46 -9.20 -7.18 -7.04
C ASN A 46 -9.01 -5.75 -7.56
N PHE A 47 -8.48 -4.88 -6.68
CA PHE A 47 -8.37 -3.45 -6.89
C PHE A 47 -7.06 -2.96 -6.29
N CYS A 48 -6.45 -1.94 -6.86
CA CYS A 48 -5.26 -1.34 -6.29
C CYS A 48 -5.24 0.17 -6.52
N GLN A 49 -4.97 0.92 -5.45
CA GLN A 49 -4.53 2.31 -5.56
C GLN A 49 -3.04 2.26 -5.95
N VAL A 50 -2.67 2.79 -7.12
CA VAL A 50 -1.34 2.57 -7.72
C VAL A 50 -0.38 3.75 -7.53
N ASP A 51 -0.79 4.77 -6.78
CA ASP A 51 0.00 5.96 -6.48
C ASP A 51 0.16 6.13 -4.96
N PRO A 52 1.07 5.38 -4.30
CA PRO A 52 1.29 5.49 -2.87
C PRO A 52 2.10 6.75 -2.48
N HIS A 53 1.76 7.90 -3.06
CA HIS A 53 2.39 9.17 -2.73
C HIS A 53 2.10 9.57 -1.26
N PRO A 54 3.08 10.10 -0.50
CA PRO A 54 2.89 10.45 0.91
C PRO A 54 1.77 11.48 1.18
N GLY A 55 1.37 12.26 0.16
CA GLY A 55 0.23 13.17 0.24
C GLY A 55 -1.13 12.45 0.34
N ASN A 56 -1.20 11.18 -0.06
CA ASN A 56 -2.43 10.40 -0.15
C ASN A 56 -2.77 9.69 1.16
N PHE A 57 -1.89 9.76 2.17
CA PHE A 57 -2.08 9.14 3.48
C PHE A 57 -2.13 10.19 4.56
N MET A 58 -3.08 10.06 5.49
CA MET A 58 -3.22 10.93 6.64
C MET A 58 -3.43 10.12 7.92
N ASP A 59 -2.61 10.40 8.94
CA ASP A 59 -2.92 9.98 10.30
C ASP A 59 -4.07 10.83 10.81
N ILE A 60 -5.17 10.17 11.16
CA ILE A 60 -6.39 10.80 11.69
C ILE A 60 -6.55 10.52 13.20
N GLY A 61 -5.50 10.02 13.86
CA GLY A 61 -5.49 9.69 15.27
C GLY A 61 -6.13 8.34 15.61
N GLY A 62 -5.91 7.88 16.86
CA GLY A 62 -6.38 6.57 17.33
C GLY A 62 -5.66 5.37 16.68
N GLY A 63 -4.58 5.64 15.94
CA GLY A 63 -3.88 4.65 15.11
C GLY A 63 -4.70 4.23 13.89
N ASN A 64 -5.39 5.19 13.26
CA ASN A 64 -6.13 5.02 12.01
C ASN A 64 -5.49 5.86 10.90
N VAL A 65 -5.47 5.33 9.68
CA VAL A 65 -4.99 6.03 8.47
C VAL A 65 -6.15 6.26 7.52
N ALA A 66 -6.24 7.48 6.99
CA ALA A 66 -7.09 7.79 5.86
C ALA A 66 -6.32 7.74 4.54
N LEU A 67 -6.95 7.15 3.52
CA LEU A 67 -6.58 7.25 2.10
C LEU A 67 -7.37 8.40 1.48
N LEU A 68 -6.68 9.41 0.95
CA LEU A 68 -7.29 10.67 0.51
C LEU A 68 -7.54 10.74 -1.00
N ASP A 69 -6.74 10.04 -1.80
CA ASP A 69 -6.76 10.14 -3.26
C ASP A 69 -6.89 8.76 -3.90
N PHE A 70 -7.90 8.64 -4.76
CA PHE A 70 -8.22 7.47 -5.57
C PHE A 70 -8.20 7.78 -7.08
N GLY A 71 -7.56 8.88 -7.49
CA GLY A 71 -7.45 9.29 -8.90
C GLY A 71 -6.59 8.34 -9.74
N GLN A 72 -5.65 7.62 -9.10
CA GLN A 72 -4.82 6.60 -9.74
C GLN A 72 -5.14 5.23 -9.13
N CYS A 73 -6.18 4.60 -9.67
CA CYS A 73 -6.56 3.24 -9.28
C CYS A 73 -6.67 2.32 -10.49
N SER A 74 -6.44 1.04 -10.26
CA SER A 74 -6.55 -0.01 -11.27
C SER A 74 -7.36 -1.18 -10.75
N SER A 75 -8.23 -1.72 -11.59
CA SER A 75 -8.87 -3.01 -11.37
C SER A 75 -7.94 -4.12 -11.84
N LEU A 76 -7.85 -5.18 -11.04
CA LEU A 76 -7.16 -6.41 -11.40
C LEU A 76 -8.20 -7.42 -11.89
N SER A 77 -7.92 -8.12 -12.99
CA SER A 77 -8.74 -9.28 -13.36
C SER A 77 -8.54 -10.41 -12.33
N GLU A 78 -9.50 -11.33 -12.24
CA GLU A 78 -9.36 -12.50 -11.37
C GLU A 78 -8.09 -13.29 -11.69
N GLU A 79 -7.77 -13.45 -12.98
CA GLU A 79 -6.55 -14.09 -13.45
C GLU A 79 -5.28 -13.38 -12.95
N GLN A 80 -5.23 -12.04 -13.05
CA GLN A 80 -4.12 -11.24 -12.53
C GLN A 80 -3.96 -11.41 -11.01
N CYS A 81 -5.07 -11.40 -10.27
CA CYS A 81 -5.04 -11.63 -8.83
C CYS A 81 -4.55 -13.02 -8.45
N GLU A 82 -4.97 -14.07 -9.15
CA GLU A 82 -4.49 -15.44 -8.89
C GLU A 82 -3.00 -15.59 -9.20
N ARG A 83 -2.52 -15.00 -10.30
CA ARG A 83 -1.08 -14.94 -10.63
C ARG A 83 -0.28 -14.24 -9.52
N TRP A 84 -0.78 -13.12 -9.01
CA TRP A 84 -0.18 -12.39 -7.89
C TRP A 84 -0.17 -13.19 -6.58
N LYS A 85 -1.27 -13.88 -6.25
CA LYS A 85 -1.34 -14.73 -5.05
C LYS A 85 -0.34 -15.88 -5.12
N ASN A 86 -0.26 -16.55 -6.28
CA ASN A 86 0.71 -17.62 -6.52
C ASN A 86 2.14 -17.11 -6.37
N PHE A 87 2.46 -15.96 -6.99
CA PHE A 87 3.76 -15.30 -6.85
C PHE A 87 4.14 -15.06 -5.38
N ILE A 88 3.26 -14.40 -4.62
CA ILE A 88 3.50 -14.09 -3.20
C ILE A 88 3.67 -15.36 -2.35
N SER A 89 2.88 -16.40 -2.63
CA SER A 89 2.93 -17.65 -1.85
C SER A 89 4.24 -18.43 -2.02
N LEU A 90 4.89 -18.31 -3.17
CA LEU A 90 6.08 -19.08 -3.53
C LEU A 90 7.39 -18.33 -3.22
N LEU A 91 7.35 -16.99 -3.13
CA LEU A 91 8.51 -16.15 -2.84
C LEU A 91 9.34 -16.56 -1.60
N PRO A 92 8.75 -16.92 -0.45
CA PRO A 92 9.52 -17.24 0.76
C PRO A 92 10.41 -18.49 0.62
N THR A 93 10.08 -19.38 -0.33
CA THR A 93 10.76 -20.67 -0.54
C THR A 93 11.52 -20.75 -1.85
N ALA A 94 11.36 -19.76 -2.73
CA ALA A 94 11.96 -19.73 -4.04
C ALA A 94 13.47 -19.45 -3.97
N ASP A 95 14.26 -20.15 -4.79
CA ASP A 95 15.63 -19.75 -5.04
C ASP A 95 15.72 -18.59 -6.06
N LYS A 96 16.94 -18.12 -6.36
CA LYS A 96 17.14 -16.99 -7.30
C LYS A 96 16.66 -17.29 -8.73
N ASN A 97 16.78 -18.53 -9.19
CA ASN A 97 16.35 -18.93 -10.52
C ASN A 97 14.82 -19.07 -10.56
N ASP A 98 14.23 -19.64 -9.51
CA ASP A 98 12.78 -19.75 -9.34
C ASP A 98 12.12 -18.37 -9.31
N THR A 99 12.74 -17.40 -8.62
CA THR A 99 12.19 -16.03 -8.52
C THR A 99 12.02 -15.36 -9.88
N LYS A 100 12.95 -15.57 -10.83
CA LYS A 100 12.88 -14.94 -12.15
C LYS A 100 11.71 -15.49 -12.97
N ASP A 101 11.53 -16.80 -12.97
CA ASP A 101 10.41 -17.47 -13.63
C ASP A 101 9.07 -17.08 -12.99
N LEU A 102 9.02 -17.01 -11.65
CA LEU A 102 7.86 -16.54 -10.91
C LEU A 102 7.47 -15.10 -11.28
N ILE A 103 8.43 -14.17 -11.43
CA ILE A 103 8.16 -12.80 -11.89
C ILE A 103 7.60 -12.82 -13.32
N GLN A 104 8.17 -13.64 -14.20
CA GLN A 104 7.76 -13.71 -15.60
C GLN A 104 6.29 -14.14 -15.73
N ARG A 105 5.91 -15.22 -15.03
CA ARG A 105 4.53 -15.75 -15.01
C ARG A 105 3.54 -14.82 -14.34
N ALA A 106 3.98 -14.05 -13.34
CA ALA A 106 3.09 -13.17 -12.59
C ALA A 106 2.75 -11.87 -13.32
N PHE A 107 3.68 -11.38 -14.16
CA PHE A 107 3.63 -10.01 -14.68
C PHE A 107 3.71 -9.89 -16.21
N LEU A 108 4.22 -10.89 -16.93
CA LEU A 108 4.55 -10.78 -18.36
C LEU A 108 3.83 -11.81 -19.25
N GLU A 109 3.34 -12.89 -18.67
CA GLU A 109 2.39 -13.84 -19.25
C GLU A 109 1.00 -13.53 -18.70
#